data_AF-A0A3N5PVV1-F1
#
_entry.id   AF-A0A3N5PVV1-F1
#
_cell.length_a   1.000
_cell.length_b   1.000
_cell.length_c   1.000
_cell.angle_alpha   90.00
_cell.angle_beta   90.00
_cell.angle_gamma   90.00
#
_symmetry.space_group_name_H-M   'P 1'
#
loop_
_entity.id
_entity.type
_entity.pdbx_description
1 polymer ?
#
loop_
_entity_poly.entity_id
_entity_poly.type
_entity_poly.pdbx_seq_one_letter_code
_entity_poly.pdbx_strand_id
1 'polypeptide(L)'
;MTTYVVLRTQYLGTVMHNLGQRLVSTAGALLLAFTTMFGQDLAYVRPIGSNSNAASMVAVRDLVESGQAKFHVVNKQLLGEKSEIELVLVDNEGHSIGGYAPPYLPTQAEARPLWKDFVTANLNILASPDQMSISETRMSEDQAFAVGFALDHSASMTMPRAVRMQRAIQNAMKTFDPQDYVTVVKFTGGVETEVELSKDREQYLSDFKVNGLQSRNNGTAIYDAALETIDQLAKAPDVSKRVMVLFTDGEDTESSAKVEDVIAKAKEHGVTIHVVTYGVSNDRDVKKIADATDGRLHKLQDVYDFDKVFLGIYNALRHTYTITVKHNRELADGRVQGATMTAAGQGSGSVKTPEVMAMMPKGRVTVANAPFDGLIMNVDLAFMDQSHDVSPDDVPLLDSIATVMIQKGDLALEILNSNTAGHENDENSAFMHRRAQAVRDLLIRRGVPAARIQSYAGKSASASPVVRYADPKKTTFVFTKM
;
A
#
# COMPACT_ATOMS: atom_id res chain seq x y z
N MET A 1 -20.16 -73.35 49.89
CA MET A 1 -21.52 -73.27 50.46
C MET A 1 -21.81 -71.78 50.65
N THR A 2 -22.77 -71.08 50.06
CA THR A 2 -23.97 -71.35 49.23
C THR A 2 -24.41 -69.93 48.82
N THR A 3 -24.31 -69.52 47.55
CA THR A 3 -25.39 -69.47 46.55
C THR A 3 -26.33 -68.24 46.62
N TYR A 4 -26.24 -67.38 45.58
CA TYR A 4 -27.29 -66.72 44.77
C TYR A 4 -28.46 -65.94 45.45
N VAL A 5 -28.68 -64.63 45.18
CA VAL A 5 -29.37 -64.01 43.99
C VAL A 5 -30.89 -64.28 44.05
N VAL A 6 -31.88 -63.36 44.00
CA VAL A 6 -32.21 -62.17 43.17
C VAL A 6 -33.31 -61.35 43.90
N LEU A 7 -33.32 -60.01 43.76
CA LEU A 7 -34.49 -59.11 43.47
C LEU A 7 -34.13 -57.68 43.91
N ARG A 8 -33.42 -56.89 43.09
CA ARG A 8 -33.81 -56.13 41.90
C ARG A 8 -34.75 -54.94 42.21
N THR A 9 -34.25 -53.75 41.83
CA THR A 9 -35.00 -52.58 41.29
C THR A 9 -35.98 -51.85 42.22
N GLN A 10 -35.54 -50.76 42.88
CA GLN A 10 -36.31 -49.50 42.96
C GLN A 10 -35.64 -48.27 43.61
N TYR A 11 -34.34 -48.27 43.98
CA TYR A 11 -33.74 -47.12 44.67
C TYR A 11 -32.46 -46.56 44.03
N LEU A 12 -32.42 -46.48 42.70
CA LEU A 12 -31.33 -45.80 41.96
C LEU A 12 -31.83 -44.85 40.84
N GLY A 13 -33.12 -44.47 40.86
CA GLY A 13 -33.73 -43.64 39.81
C GLY A 13 -33.98 -42.17 40.18
N THR A 14 -33.91 -41.76 41.44
CA THR A 14 -34.45 -40.43 41.86
C THR A 14 -33.39 -39.50 42.47
N VAL A 15 -32.20 -39.99 42.82
CA VAL A 15 -31.14 -39.16 43.43
C VAL A 15 -30.10 -38.67 42.40
N MET A 16 -29.97 -39.34 41.25
CA MET A 16 -29.05 -38.93 40.17
C MET A 16 -29.65 -37.92 39.17
N HIS A 17 -30.96 -37.69 39.18
CA HIS A 17 -31.60 -36.71 38.27
C HIS A 17 -31.59 -35.28 38.86
N ASN A 18 -31.58 -35.13 40.19
CA ASN A 18 -31.60 -33.81 40.85
C ASN A 18 -30.21 -33.22 41.17
N LEU A 19 -29.13 -34.02 41.14
CA LEU A 19 -27.76 -33.49 41.24
C LEU A 19 -27.19 -33.06 39.86
N GLY A 20 -27.66 -33.65 38.76
CA GLY A 20 -27.23 -33.32 37.40
C GLY A 20 -27.77 -31.98 36.88
N GLN A 21 -28.93 -31.51 37.34
CA GLN A 21 -29.52 -30.25 36.86
C GLN A 21 -29.11 -29.00 37.66
N ARG A 22 -28.59 -29.15 38.89
CA ARG A 22 -28.11 -28.00 39.70
C ARG A 22 -26.63 -27.67 39.48
N LEU A 23 -25.81 -28.60 38.99
CA LEU A 23 -24.42 -28.35 38.59
C LEU A 23 -24.30 -27.71 37.19
N VAL A 24 -25.28 -27.92 36.32
CA VAL A 24 -25.29 -27.32 34.97
C VAL A 24 -25.74 -25.84 34.99
N SER A 25 -26.57 -25.43 35.96
CA SER A 25 -27.02 -24.02 36.02
C SER A 25 -26.07 -23.08 36.77
N THR A 26 -25.13 -23.59 37.56
CA THR A 26 -24.16 -22.76 38.31
C THR A 26 -22.80 -22.66 37.61
N ALA A 27 -22.41 -23.67 36.80
CA ALA A 27 -21.26 -23.56 35.92
C ALA A 27 -21.50 -22.58 34.75
N GLY A 28 -22.75 -22.49 34.24
CA GLY A 28 -23.11 -21.55 33.18
C GLY A 28 -23.16 -20.08 33.62
N ALA A 29 -23.44 -19.81 34.90
CA ALA A 29 -23.50 -18.44 35.43
C ALA A 29 -22.13 -17.89 35.88
N LEU A 30 -21.21 -18.76 36.31
CA LEU A 30 -19.84 -18.34 36.65
C LEU A 30 -18.97 -18.15 35.40
N LEU A 31 -19.25 -18.88 34.31
CA LEU A 31 -18.53 -18.72 33.03
C LEU A 31 -18.94 -17.44 32.27
N LEU A 32 -20.14 -16.90 32.53
CA LEU A 32 -20.60 -15.62 31.98
C LEU A 32 -20.15 -14.39 32.80
N ALA A 33 -19.70 -14.57 34.04
CA ALA A 33 -19.33 -13.47 34.92
C ALA A 33 -17.81 -13.22 35.01
N PHE A 34 -16.98 -14.12 34.48
CA PHE A 34 -15.52 -13.97 34.47
C PHE A 34 -14.96 -13.34 33.19
N THR A 35 -15.79 -13.10 32.17
CA THR A 35 -15.39 -12.51 30.88
C THR A 35 -15.36 -10.98 30.89
N THR A 36 -15.61 -10.32 32.02
CA THR A 36 -15.81 -8.85 32.07
C THR A 36 -14.71 -8.05 32.76
N MET A 37 -13.59 -8.65 33.17
CA MET A 37 -12.47 -7.86 33.68
C MET A 37 -11.12 -8.47 33.29
N PHE A 38 -10.29 -7.64 32.64
CA PHE A 38 -8.88 -7.81 32.30
C PHE A 38 -8.56 -8.47 30.95
N GLY A 39 -8.59 -7.64 29.92
CA GLY A 39 -7.85 -7.75 28.67
C GLY A 39 -7.99 -6.42 27.95
N GLN A 40 -6.93 -5.62 27.82
CA GLN A 40 -6.93 -4.59 26.79
C GLN A 40 -6.64 -5.32 25.48
N ASP A 41 -7.73 -5.83 24.92
CA ASP A 41 -7.77 -6.74 23.79
C ASP A 41 -7.45 -5.97 22.50
N LEU A 42 -6.60 -6.52 21.64
CA LEU A 42 -6.64 -6.22 20.21
C LEU A 42 -7.87 -6.90 19.59
N ALA A 43 -9.05 -6.57 20.11
CA ALA A 43 -10.32 -7.06 19.60
C ALA A 43 -10.60 -6.37 18.27
N TYR A 44 -10.85 -7.16 17.22
CA TYR A 44 -11.35 -6.65 15.94
C TYR A 44 -12.47 -5.66 16.17
N VAL A 45 -12.28 -4.41 15.73
CA VAL A 45 -13.23 -3.33 15.99
C VAL A 45 -14.51 -3.65 15.23
N ARG A 46 -15.55 -4.06 15.96
CA ARG A 46 -16.91 -4.07 15.43
C ARG A 46 -17.39 -2.61 15.37
N PRO A 47 -17.86 -2.10 14.23
CA PRO A 47 -18.31 -0.73 14.14
C PRO A 47 -19.43 -0.43 15.13
N ILE A 48 -19.45 0.82 15.60
CA ILE A 48 -20.40 1.36 16.57
C ILE A 48 -21.83 1.19 16.03
N GLY A 49 -22.54 0.22 16.62
CA GLY A 49 -23.89 -0.19 16.26
C GLY A 49 -24.32 -1.43 17.05
N SER A 50 -23.91 -1.51 18.33
CA SER A 50 -24.21 -2.63 19.21
C SER A 50 -25.63 -2.52 19.79
N ASN A 51 -26.62 -2.89 18.97
CA ASN A 51 -27.88 -3.42 19.47
C ASN A 51 -28.45 -4.42 18.45
N SER A 52 -28.04 -5.69 18.59
CA SER A 52 -28.85 -6.91 18.43
C SER A 52 -29.91 -7.03 17.33
N ASN A 53 -29.80 -6.31 16.21
CA ASN A 53 -30.59 -6.53 15.00
C ASN A 53 -29.73 -6.23 13.76
N ALA A 54 -29.83 -7.08 12.73
CA ALA A 54 -29.17 -6.95 11.43
C ALA A 54 -29.59 -5.71 10.60
N ALA A 55 -30.23 -4.71 11.24
CA ALA A 55 -30.55 -3.40 10.70
C ALA A 55 -29.86 -2.39 11.63
N SER A 56 -28.70 -1.82 11.33
CA SER A 56 -28.24 -1.24 10.07
C SER A 56 -26.70 -1.23 10.04
N MET A 57 -26.07 -2.25 9.45
CA MET A 57 -24.64 -2.12 9.13
C MET A 57 -24.48 -1.09 8.01
N VAL A 58 -23.55 -0.15 8.22
CA VAL A 58 -23.20 0.88 7.26
C VAL A 58 -22.45 0.24 6.09
N ALA A 59 -22.67 0.69 4.86
CA ALA A 59 -21.94 0.12 3.72
C ALA A 59 -20.43 0.40 3.85
N VAL A 60 -19.60 -0.51 3.35
CA VAL A 60 -18.12 -0.38 3.46
C VAL A 60 -17.64 0.91 2.80
N ARG A 61 -18.28 1.30 1.69
CA ARG A 61 -18.00 2.57 1.01
C ARG A 61 -18.23 3.77 1.93
N ASP A 62 -19.36 3.81 2.63
CA ASP A 62 -19.72 4.93 3.49
C ASP A 62 -18.77 5.05 4.69
N LEU A 63 -18.27 3.93 5.21
CA LEU A 63 -17.22 3.92 6.25
C LEU A 63 -15.92 4.55 5.74
N VAL A 64 -15.55 4.24 4.49
CA VAL A 64 -14.34 4.77 3.87
C VAL A 64 -14.51 6.26 3.54
N GLU A 65 -15.65 6.66 2.98
CA GLU A 65 -15.94 8.06 2.64
C GLU A 65 -16.10 8.96 3.87
N SER A 66 -16.67 8.44 4.96
CA SER A 66 -16.75 9.16 6.24
C SER A 66 -15.42 9.22 7.00
N GLY A 67 -14.37 8.55 6.50
CA GLY A 67 -13.06 8.48 7.14
C GLY A 67 -13.03 7.63 8.41
N GLN A 68 -14.04 6.80 8.65
CA GLN A 68 -14.09 5.85 9.76
C GLN A 68 -13.28 4.58 9.48
N ALA A 69 -13.11 4.24 8.21
CA ALA A 69 -12.30 3.12 7.76
C ALA A 69 -11.30 3.55 6.68
N LYS A 70 -10.15 2.91 6.68
CA LYS A 70 -9.21 2.86 5.56
C LYS A 70 -9.16 1.43 5.05
N PHE A 71 -8.75 1.26 3.80
CA PHE A 71 -8.57 -0.06 3.22
C PHE A 71 -7.19 -0.19 2.58
N HIS A 72 -6.66 -1.40 2.62
CA HIS A 72 -5.39 -1.74 1.98
C HIS A 72 -5.60 -2.97 1.11
N VAL A 73 -5.40 -2.81 -0.20
CA VAL A 73 -5.41 -3.94 -1.13
C VAL A 73 -4.08 -4.66 -0.99
N VAL A 74 -4.12 -5.87 -0.43
CA VAL A 74 -2.95 -6.72 -0.20
C VAL A 74 -2.59 -7.47 -1.48
N ASN A 75 -3.59 -7.88 -2.26
CA ASN A 75 -3.41 -8.53 -3.54
C ASN A 75 -4.61 -8.31 -4.47
N LYS A 76 -4.33 -8.26 -5.77
CA LYS A 76 -5.33 -8.22 -6.84
C LYS A 76 -4.85 -9.13 -7.96
N GLN A 77 -5.53 -10.25 -8.14
CA GLN A 77 -5.24 -11.22 -9.19
C GLN A 77 -6.34 -11.21 -10.24
N LEU A 78 -5.94 -11.10 -11.52
CA LEU A 78 -6.81 -11.22 -12.68
C LEU A 78 -6.64 -12.63 -13.24
N LEU A 79 -7.62 -13.49 -12.99
CA LEU A 79 -7.64 -14.91 -13.35
C LEU A 79 -8.68 -15.16 -14.45
N GLY A 80 -8.41 -14.72 -15.68
CA GLY A 80 -9.22 -15.01 -16.89
C GLY A 80 -10.72 -14.71 -16.78
N GLU A 81 -11.47 -15.59 -16.12
CA GLU A 81 -12.91 -15.54 -15.89
C GLU A 81 -13.28 -15.02 -14.49
N LYS A 82 -12.30 -14.73 -13.62
CA LYS A 82 -12.53 -14.10 -12.32
C LYS A 82 -11.42 -13.12 -11.93
N SER A 83 -11.76 -12.13 -11.11
CA SER A 83 -10.79 -11.37 -10.32
C SER A 83 -10.90 -11.79 -8.87
N GLU A 84 -9.76 -11.92 -8.21
CA GLU A 84 -9.67 -12.18 -6.78
C GLU A 84 -8.90 -11.03 -6.13
N ILE A 85 -9.52 -10.38 -5.15
CA ILE A 85 -8.96 -9.23 -4.46
C ILE A 85 -8.90 -9.59 -2.98
N GLU A 86 -7.70 -9.49 -2.42
CA GLU A 86 -7.48 -9.62 -0.98
C GLU A 86 -7.20 -8.24 -0.41
N LEU A 87 -7.94 -7.87 0.62
CA LEU A 87 -7.79 -6.57 1.26
C LEU A 87 -8.00 -6.65 2.77
N VAL A 88 -7.54 -5.62 3.46
CA VAL A 88 -7.78 -5.39 4.89
C VAL A 88 -8.57 -4.09 5.04
N LEU A 89 -9.55 -4.08 5.94
CA LEU A 89 -10.17 -2.86 6.44
C LEU A 89 -9.57 -2.52 7.80
N VAL A 90 -9.18 -1.26 8.00
CA VAL A 90 -8.60 -0.78 9.26
C VAL A 90 -9.27 0.51 9.70
N ASP A 91 -9.28 0.79 10.99
CA ASP A 91 -9.71 2.08 11.53
C ASP A 91 -8.60 3.15 11.40
N ASN A 92 -8.81 4.31 12.04
CA ASN A 92 -7.82 5.39 12.02
C ASN A 92 -6.57 5.12 12.89
N GLU A 93 -6.65 4.17 13.81
CA GLU A 93 -5.58 3.75 14.70
C GLU A 93 -4.77 2.57 14.12
N GLY A 94 -5.28 1.95 13.04
CA GLY A 94 -4.64 0.85 12.33
C GLY A 94 -5.17 -0.54 12.72
N HIS A 95 -6.18 -0.61 13.59
CA HIS A 95 -6.79 -1.86 14.00
C HIS A 95 -7.73 -2.40 12.92
N SER A 96 -7.76 -3.72 12.76
CA SER A 96 -8.59 -4.39 11.76
C SER A 96 -10.10 -4.30 12.06
N ILE A 97 -10.90 -3.94 11.04
CA ILE A 97 -12.37 -3.86 11.10
C ILE A 97 -13.00 -5.14 10.51
N GLY A 98 -13.58 -5.97 11.37
CA GLY A 98 -14.16 -7.26 11.00
C GLY A 98 -15.71 -7.26 10.94
N GLY A 99 -16.29 -8.34 10.39
CA GLY A 99 -17.72 -8.66 10.48
C GLY A 99 -18.53 -8.31 9.24
N TYR A 100 -17.87 -8.00 8.12
CA TYR A 100 -18.52 -7.58 6.88
C TYR A 100 -18.66 -8.70 5.85
N ALA A 101 -18.26 -9.94 6.15
CA ALA A 101 -18.49 -11.06 5.25
C ALA A 101 -18.62 -12.41 5.98
N PRO A 102 -19.15 -13.46 5.31
CA PRO A 102 -19.13 -14.82 5.84
C PRO A 102 -17.72 -15.28 6.22
N PRO A 103 -17.56 -16.03 7.32
CA PRO A 103 -18.62 -16.68 8.10
C PRO A 103 -19.25 -15.80 9.19
N TYR A 104 -18.79 -14.55 9.36
CA TYR A 104 -19.27 -13.64 10.42
C TYR A 104 -20.57 -12.93 10.04
N LEU A 105 -20.82 -12.76 8.74
CA LEU A 105 -22.16 -12.56 8.19
C LEU A 105 -22.80 -13.90 7.82
N PRO A 106 -24.12 -14.09 8.06
CA PRO A 106 -24.79 -15.36 7.80
C PRO A 106 -24.77 -15.77 6.32
N THR A 107 -24.87 -14.81 5.40
CA THR A 107 -25.06 -15.11 3.97
C THR A 107 -24.32 -14.14 3.04
N GLN A 108 -24.02 -14.60 1.81
CA GLN A 108 -23.55 -13.73 0.72
C GLN A 108 -24.59 -12.67 0.35
N ALA A 109 -25.88 -12.97 0.50
CA ALA A 109 -26.96 -12.03 0.19
C ALA A 109 -26.92 -10.78 1.08
N GLU A 110 -26.47 -10.91 2.33
CA GLU A 110 -26.25 -9.79 3.24
C GLU A 110 -24.92 -9.07 3.00
N ALA A 111 -23.86 -9.79 2.63
CA ALA A 111 -22.55 -9.19 2.37
C ALA A 111 -22.53 -8.34 1.09
N ARG A 112 -23.07 -8.86 -0.02
CA ARG A 112 -23.05 -8.19 -1.34
C ARG A 112 -23.50 -6.73 -1.32
N PRO A 113 -24.64 -6.33 -0.71
CA PRO A 113 -25.06 -4.94 -0.69
C PRO A 113 -24.10 -4.02 0.09
N LEU A 114 -23.39 -4.53 1.10
CA LEU A 114 -22.41 -3.75 1.87
C LEU A 114 -21.14 -3.46 1.06
N TRP A 115 -20.77 -4.36 0.15
CA TRP A 115 -19.53 -4.29 -0.63
C TRP A 115 -19.70 -3.77 -2.06
N LYS A 116 -20.90 -3.86 -2.67
CA LYS A 116 -21.10 -3.56 -4.11
C LYS A 116 -20.59 -2.17 -4.53
N ASP A 117 -20.89 -1.15 -3.73
CA ASP A 117 -20.59 0.23 -4.07
C ASP A 117 -19.11 0.50 -3.84
N PHE A 118 -18.51 -0.14 -2.84
CA PHE A 118 -17.08 -0.13 -2.59
C PHE A 118 -16.30 -0.81 -3.73
N VAL A 119 -16.73 -2.00 -4.19
CA VAL A 119 -16.06 -2.71 -5.30
C VAL A 119 -16.10 -1.88 -6.59
N THR A 120 -17.22 -1.22 -6.85
CA THR A 120 -17.38 -0.37 -8.02
C THR A 120 -16.55 0.91 -7.91
N ALA A 121 -16.69 1.67 -6.81
CA ALA A 121 -16.09 3.00 -6.68
C ALA A 121 -14.61 2.95 -6.27
N ASN A 122 -14.22 2.07 -5.36
CA ASN A 122 -12.89 2.03 -4.77
C ASN A 122 -11.94 1.03 -5.46
N LEU A 123 -12.47 -0.09 -5.97
CA LEU A 123 -11.64 -1.09 -6.68
C LEU A 123 -11.67 -0.94 -8.21
N ASN A 124 -12.56 -0.08 -8.72
CA ASN A 124 -12.83 0.14 -10.14
C ASN A 124 -13.17 -1.16 -10.88
N ILE A 125 -14.02 -1.99 -10.28
CA ILE A 125 -14.48 -3.25 -10.87
C ILE A 125 -16.00 -3.18 -11.03
N LEU A 126 -16.47 -3.16 -12.28
CA LEU A 126 -17.88 -3.22 -12.60
C LEU A 126 -18.35 -4.68 -12.48
N ALA A 127 -19.17 -4.95 -11.47
CA ALA A 127 -19.72 -6.28 -11.21
C ALA A 127 -21.13 -6.19 -10.66
N SER A 128 -22.01 -7.07 -11.14
CA SER A 128 -23.33 -7.24 -10.55
C SER A 128 -23.22 -7.97 -9.21
N PRO A 129 -24.10 -7.72 -8.22
CA PRO A 129 -24.04 -8.36 -6.90
C PRO A 129 -23.94 -9.89 -6.93
N ASP A 130 -24.63 -10.54 -7.86
CA ASP A 130 -24.63 -11.99 -8.07
C ASP A 130 -23.29 -12.56 -8.57
N GLN A 131 -22.47 -11.73 -9.23
CA GLN A 131 -21.13 -12.07 -9.69
C GLN A 131 -20.07 -11.98 -8.59
N MET A 132 -20.44 -11.44 -7.43
CA MET A 132 -19.53 -11.23 -6.29
C MET A 132 -19.71 -12.30 -5.21
N SER A 133 -18.58 -12.72 -4.66
CA SER A 133 -18.48 -13.51 -3.44
C SER A 133 -17.46 -12.86 -2.53
N ILE A 134 -17.82 -12.60 -1.27
CA ILE A 134 -16.93 -12.00 -0.28
C ILE A 134 -16.77 -12.98 0.88
N SER A 135 -15.55 -13.25 1.30
CA SER A 135 -15.27 -14.05 2.50
C SER A 135 -14.34 -13.31 3.43
N GLU A 136 -14.51 -13.50 4.72
CA GLU A 136 -13.66 -12.96 5.77
C GLU A 136 -12.90 -14.10 6.44
N THR A 137 -11.57 -13.96 6.49
CA THR A 137 -10.69 -14.90 7.16
C THR A 137 -10.08 -14.21 8.36
N ARG A 138 -10.11 -14.87 9.53
CA ARG A 138 -9.42 -14.43 10.74
C ARG A 138 -8.55 -15.56 11.27
N MET A 139 -7.34 -15.24 11.70
CA MET A 139 -6.50 -16.11 12.51
C MET A 139 -6.92 -16.00 13.98
N SER A 140 -6.68 -17.06 14.75
CA SER A 140 -6.96 -17.08 16.19
C SER A 140 -6.08 -16.07 16.92
N GLU A 141 -6.60 -15.43 17.97
CA GLU A 141 -5.86 -14.47 18.80
C GLU A 141 -4.67 -15.13 19.51
N ASP A 142 -4.75 -16.43 19.79
CA ASP A 142 -3.64 -17.20 20.39
C ASP A 142 -2.47 -17.48 19.42
N GLN A 143 -2.58 -17.10 18.14
CA GLN A 143 -1.51 -17.33 17.16
C GLN A 143 -0.49 -16.20 17.19
N ALA A 144 0.74 -16.54 17.56
CA ALA A 144 1.91 -15.69 17.42
C ALA A 144 2.47 -15.74 15.99
N PHE A 145 2.93 -14.60 15.48
CA PHE A 145 3.69 -14.50 14.24
C PHE A 145 5.10 -13.98 14.52
N ALA A 146 6.05 -14.30 13.63
CA ALA A 146 7.34 -13.64 13.59
C ALA A 146 7.47 -12.80 12.32
N VAL A 147 7.71 -11.50 12.47
CA VAL A 147 7.77 -10.55 11.36
C VAL A 147 9.16 -9.90 11.31
N GLY A 148 9.86 -10.08 10.18
CA GLY A 148 11.21 -9.58 9.98
C GLY A 148 11.23 -8.51 8.91
N PHE A 149 11.89 -7.39 9.18
CA PHE A 149 12.06 -6.30 8.22
C PHE A 149 13.50 -6.25 7.73
N ALA A 150 13.73 -6.44 6.44
CA ALA A 150 15.01 -6.20 5.80
C ALA A 150 14.94 -4.87 5.05
N LEU A 151 15.67 -3.85 5.51
CA LEU A 151 15.49 -2.46 5.11
C LEU A 151 16.71 -1.90 4.38
N ASP A 152 16.54 -1.59 3.11
CA ASP A 152 17.57 -0.96 2.29
C ASP A 152 17.89 0.47 2.77
N HIS A 153 19.16 0.71 3.04
CA HIS A 153 19.76 2.00 3.41
C HIS A 153 20.87 2.39 2.44
N SER A 154 20.92 1.79 1.25
CA SER A 154 21.89 2.12 0.22
C SER A 154 21.72 3.56 -0.26
N ALA A 155 22.67 4.05 -1.05
CA ALA A 155 22.73 5.47 -1.43
C ALA A 155 21.48 5.96 -2.20
N SER A 156 20.77 5.08 -2.91
CA SER A 156 19.53 5.40 -3.63
C SER A 156 18.35 5.73 -2.69
N MET A 157 18.36 5.16 -1.49
CA MET A 157 17.32 5.32 -0.47
C MET A 157 17.31 6.68 0.25
N THR A 158 17.85 7.75 -0.38
CA THR A 158 17.99 9.16 0.06
C THR A 158 17.41 9.49 1.45
N MET A 159 18.10 10.29 2.27
CA MET A 159 17.68 10.63 3.65
C MET A 159 16.14 10.79 3.88
N PRO A 160 15.37 11.54 3.07
CA PRO A 160 13.92 11.64 3.24
C PRO A 160 13.15 10.31 3.05
N ARG A 161 13.56 9.46 2.10
CA ARG A 161 12.95 8.14 1.87
C ARG A 161 13.23 7.20 3.03
N ALA A 162 14.49 7.10 3.46
CA ALA A 162 14.89 6.28 4.60
C ALA A 162 14.14 6.69 5.88
N VAL A 163 14.06 7.98 6.19
CA VAL A 163 13.31 8.47 7.37
C VAL A 163 11.82 8.13 7.27
N ARG A 164 11.21 8.25 6.08
CA ARG A 164 9.79 7.91 5.88
C ARG A 164 9.55 6.40 6.04
N MET A 165 10.39 5.57 5.42
CA MET A 165 10.34 4.11 5.57
C MET A 165 10.48 3.72 7.04
N GLN A 166 11.48 4.27 7.75
CA GLN A 166 11.67 3.99 9.17
C GLN A 166 10.46 4.40 10.00
N ARG A 167 9.86 5.57 9.77
CA ARG A 167 8.63 5.99 10.48
C ARG A 167 7.45 5.06 10.18
N ALA A 168 7.32 4.60 8.95
CA ALA A 168 6.27 3.67 8.55
C ALA A 168 6.42 2.33 9.29
N ILE A 169 7.63 1.78 9.35
CA ILE A 169 7.95 0.57 10.13
C ILE A 169 7.70 0.78 11.63
N GLN A 170 8.16 1.89 12.20
CA GLN A 170 7.93 2.20 13.62
C GLN A 170 6.42 2.27 13.94
N ASN A 171 5.63 2.86 13.05
CA ASN A 171 4.19 2.94 13.24
C ASN A 171 3.52 1.56 13.11
N ALA A 172 3.94 0.73 12.17
CA ALA A 172 3.46 -0.65 12.07
C ALA A 172 3.79 -1.45 13.34
N MET A 173 5.02 -1.38 13.86
CA MET A 173 5.42 -2.08 15.09
C MET A 173 4.67 -1.63 16.36
N LYS A 174 4.07 -0.42 16.36
CA LYS A 174 3.15 0.03 17.43
C LYS A 174 1.77 -0.63 17.35
N THR A 175 1.44 -1.31 16.26
CA THR A 175 0.17 -2.05 16.12
C THR A 175 0.36 -3.56 16.34
N PHE A 176 1.59 -3.99 16.64
CA PHE A 176 1.91 -5.39 16.80
C PHE A 176 1.25 -5.99 18.04
N ASP A 177 0.80 -7.23 17.90
CA ASP A 177 0.23 -8.01 18.99
C ASP A 177 1.31 -8.35 20.03
N PRO A 178 1.01 -8.31 21.34
CA PRO A 178 1.98 -8.68 22.38
C PRO A 178 2.61 -10.08 22.25
N GLN A 179 1.99 -11.01 21.52
CA GLN A 179 2.54 -12.34 21.27
C GLN A 179 3.47 -12.41 20.05
N ASP A 180 3.50 -11.36 19.22
CA ASP A 180 4.31 -11.36 18.01
C ASP A 180 5.76 -11.01 18.26
N TYR A 181 6.61 -11.66 17.46
CA TYR A 181 8.03 -11.37 17.42
C TYR A 181 8.33 -10.43 16.25
N VAL A 182 9.25 -9.50 16.47
CA VAL A 182 9.78 -8.61 15.45
C VAL A 182 11.30 -8.63 15.43
N THR A 183 11.87 -8.50 14.23
CA THR A 183 13.30 -8.25 14.03
C THR A 183 13.46 -7.23 12.90
N VAL A 184 14.51 -6.43 12.97
CA VAL A 184 14.82 -5.42 11.96
C VAL A 184 16.29 -5.52 11.59
N VAL A 185 16.54 -5.75 10.31
CA VAL A 185 17.84 -5.78 9.67
C VAL A 185 17.92 -4.61 8.71
N LYS A 186 18.97 -3.80 8.81
CA LYS A 186 19.30 -2.71 7.89
C LYS A 186 20.47 -3.14 7.03
N PHE A 187 20.48 -2.75 5.77
CA PHE A 187 21.57 -3.12 4.88
C PHE A 187 21.95 -2.03 3.90
N THR A 188 23.22 -2.05 3.52
CA THR A 188 23.84 -1.31 2.41
C THR A 188 24.70 -2.33 1.66
N GLY A 189 26.00 -2.08 1.42
CA GLY A 189 26.94 -3.13 1.03
C GLY A 189 27.28 -4.11 2.17
N GLY A 190 26.81 -3.84 3.39
CA GLY A 190 26.89 -4.78 4.52
C GLY A 190 25.56 -4.85 5.26
N VAL A 191 25.45 -5.84 6.15
CA VAL A 191 24.21 -6.17 6.87
C VAL A 191 24.39 -5.88 8.36
N GLU A 192 23.40 -5.25 8.98
CA GLU A 192 23.36 -4.94 10.41
C GLU A 192 21.97 -5.26 10.99
N THR A 193 21.93 -6.11 12.00
CA THR A 193 20.70 -6.38 12.76
C THR A 193 20.53 -5.30 13.81
N GLU A 194 19.63 -4.33 13.56
CA GLU A 194 19.36 -3.23 14.49
C GLU A 194 18.44 -3.67 15.64
N VAL A 195 17.50 -4.56 15.35
CA VAL A 195 16.60 -5.16 16.34
C VAL A 195 16.71 -6.67 16.23
N GLU A 196 17.34 -7.29 17.22
CA GLU A 196 17.31 -8.75 17.37
C GLU A 196 15.88 -9.23 17.59
N LEU A 197 15.59 -10.48 17.25
CA LEU A 197 14.25 -11.04 17.40
C LEU A 197 13.72 -10.89 18.84
N SER A 198 12.68 -10.09 19.03
CA SER A 198 12.06 -9.85 20.32
C SER A 198 10.55 -9.68 20.20
N LYS A 199 9.82 -10.01 21.26
CA LYS A 199 8.40 -9.67 21.45
C LYS A 199 8.19 -8.60 22.52
N ASP A 200 9.25 -8.12 23.14
CA ASP A 200 9.19 -7.03 24.11
C ASP A 200 9.07 -5.70 23.35
N ARG A 201 7.88 -5.11 23.42
CA ARG A 201 7.52 -3.87 22.73
C ARG A 201 8.30 -2.66 23.18
N GLU A 202 8.63 -2.55 24.47
CA GLU A 202 9.43 -1.43 24.94
C GLU A 202 10.86 -1.58 24.42
N GLN A 203 11.39 -2.80 24.42
CA GLN A 203 12.72 -3.11 23.89
C GLN A 203 12.81 -2.82 22.40
N TYR A 204 11.99 -3.44 21.54
CA TYR A 204 12.16 -3.29 20.09
C TYR A 204 11.87 -1.86 19.60
N LEU A 205 10.96 -1.12 20.25
CA LEU A 205 10.71 0.29 19.92
C LEU A 205 11.83 1.21 20.39
N SER A 206 12.49 0.87 21.50
CA SER A 206 13.68 1.55 21.96
C SER A 206 14.87 1.30 21.03
N ASP A 207 15.08 0.06 20.61
CA ASP A 207 16.23 -0.34 19.79
C ASP A 207 16.12 0.22 18.37
N PHE A 208 14.95 0.17 17.76
CA PHE A 208 14.73 0.67 16.40
C PHE A 208 14.86 2.20 16.28
N LYS A 209 15.77 2.68 15.42
CA LYS A 209 16.05 4.12 15.26
C LYS A 209 15.48 4.69 13.97
N VAL A 210 14.78 5.83 14.10
CA VAL A 210 14.37 6.70 13.00
C VAL A 210 15.40 7.81 12.79
N ASN A 211 16.53 7.46 12.20
CA ASN A 211 17.71 8.33 12.04
C ASN A 211 18.17 8.48 10.58
N GLY A 212 17.41 7.97 9.60
CA GLY A 212 17.75 8.00 8.18
C GLY A 212 18.93 7.09 7.84
N LEU A 213 19.80 7.55 6.95
CA LEU A 213 20.97 6.83 6.48
C LEU A 213 22.18 7.13 7.38
N GLN A 214 22.58 6.15 8.20
CA GLN A 214 23.77 6.23 9.06
C GLN A 214 24.95 5.44 8.49
N SER A 215 24.66 4.35 7.77
CA SER A 215 25.67 3.50 7.15
C SER A 215 26.29 4.16 5.92
N ARG A 216 27.62 4.10 5.81
CA ARG A 216 28.41 4.70 4.71
C ARG A 216 28.99 3.66 3.75
N ASN A 217 28.69 2.38 3.92
CA ASN A 217 29.16 1.36 2.99
C ASN A 217 28.44 1.55 1.65
N ASN A 218 29.20 1.62 0.57
CA ASN A 218 28.65 1.66 -0.78
C ASN A 218 28.11 0.27 -1.15
N GLY A 219 27.10 0.24 -2.04
CA GLY A 219 26.50 -1.00 -2.54
C GLY A 219 25.19 -1.39 -1.86
N THR A 220 24.63 -2.50 -2.33
CA THR A 220 23.32 -3.02 -1.92
C THR A 220 23.40 -4.56 -1.83
N ALA A 221 23.41 -5.10 -0.62
CA ALA A 221 23.52 -6.53 -0.29
C ALA A 221 22.16 -7.09 0.15
N ILE A 222 21.24 -7.15 -0.79
CA ILE A 222 19.84 -7.58 -0.61
C ILE A 222 19.77 -9.03 -0.15
N TYR A 223 20.51 -9.93 -0.80
CA TYR A 223 20.43 -11.37 -0.54
C TYR A 223 21.07 -11.73 0.81
N ASP A 224 22.21 -11.13 1.16
CA ASP A 224 22.84 -11.36 2.46
C ASP A 224 21.94 -10.83 3.59
N ALA A 225 21.28 -9.68 3.40
CA ALA A 225 20.33 -9.14 4.36
C ALA A 225 19.09 -10.04 4.54
N ALA A 226 18.59 -10.62 3.45
CA ALA A 226 17.51 -11.59 3.51
C ALA A 226 17.94 -12.86 4.28
N LEU A 227 19.16 -13.37 4.05
CA LEU A 227 19.66 -14.54 4.79
C LEU A 227 19.79 -14.28 6.29
N GLU A 228 20.31 -13.12 6.70
CA GLU A 228 20.39 -12.71 8.11
C GLU A 228 18.99 -12.56 8.72
N THR A 229 18.05 -11.96 7.99
CA THR A 229 16.67 -11.80 8.47
C THR A 229 15.97 -13.16 8.63
N ILE A 230 16.22 -14.12 7.74
CA ILE A 230 15.74 -15.51 7.89
C ILE A 230 16.33 -16.14 9.16
N ASP A 231 17.62 -15.96 9.44
CA ASP A 231 18.25 -16.47 10.65
C ASP A 231 17.62 -15.90 11.92
N GLN A 232 17.31 -14.59 11.94
CA GLN A 232 16.61 -13.98 13.06
C GLN A 232 15.21 -14.57 13.22
N LEU A 233 14.45 -14.72 12.13
CA LEU A 233 13.11 -15.30 12.16
C LEU A 233 13.10 -16.78 12.59
N ALA A 234 14.13 -17.54 12.24
CA ALA A 234 14.28 -18.94 12.62
C ALA A 234 14.41 -19.14 14.14
N LYS A 235 14.86 -18.11 14.87
CA LYS A 235 14.96 -18.14 16.34
C LYS A 235 13.59 -18.10 17.04
N ALA A 236 12.51 -17.74 16.34
CA ALA A 236 11.18 -17.61 16.93
C ALA A 236 10.59 -18.98 17.28
N PRO A 237 10.35 -19.28 18.57
CA PRO A 237 9.71 -20.52 18.99
C PRO A 237 8.19 -20.46 18.78
N ASP A 238 7.58 -21.59 18.43
CA ASP A 238 6.12 -21.80 18.50
C ASP A 238 5.24 -20.75 17.79
N VAL A 239 5.73 -20.18 16.67
CA VAL A 239 4.96 -19.24 15.84
C VAL A 239 4.18 -19.94 14.73
N SER A 240 3.01 -19.38 14.41
CA SER A 240 2.12 -19.90 13.36
C SER A 240 2.62 -19.59 11.95
N LYS A 241 3.25 -18.42 11.75
CA LYS A 241 3.92 -18.05 10.49
C LYS A 241 5.16 -17.20 10.76
N ARG A 242 6.13 -17.33 9.86
CA ARG A 242 7.29 -16.44 9.76
C ARG A 242 7.18 -15.65 8.48
N VAL A 243 7.24 -14.34 8.57
CA VAL A 243 7.05 -13.45 7.43
C VAL A 243 8.18 -12.43 7.39
N MET A 244 8.80 -12.29 6.23
CA MET A 244 9.74 -11.22 5.97
C MET A 244 9.10 -10.17 5.08
N VAL A 245 9.34 -8.90 5.39
CA VAL A 245 9.15 -7.79 4.46
C VAL A 245 10.52 -7.24 4.07
N LEU A 246 10.93 -7.50 2.84
CA LEU A 246 12.15 -7.01 2.23
C LEU A 246 11.84 -5.72 1.47
N PHE A 247 12.38 -4.59 1.91
CA PHE A 247 12.22 -3.30 1.25
C PHE A 247 13.51 -2.91 0.51
N THR A 248 13.41 -2.55 -0.77
CA THR A 248 14.54 -2.04 -1.58
C THR A 248 14.08 -1.07 -2.68
N ASP A 249 14.94 -0.15 -3.09
CA ASP A 249 14.71 0.72 -4.27
C ASP A 249 15.70 0.47 -5.42
N GLY A 250 16.42 -0.66 -5.38
CA GLY A 250 17.50 -0.96 -6.32
C GLY A 250 17.70 -2.45 -6.63
N GLU A 251 18.82 -2.74 -7.29
CA GLU A 251 19.29 -4.09 -7.58
C GLU A 251 20.38 -4.49 -6.56
N ASP A 252 20.57 -5.80 -6.39
CA ASP A 252 21.69 -6.32 -5.61
C ASP A 252 23.02 -6.08 -6.34
N THR A 253 24.02 -5.56 -5.64
CA THR A 253 25.35 -5.29 -6.21
C THR A 253 26.50 -5.86 -5.40
N GLU A 254 26.27 -6.25 -4.15
CA GLU A 254 27.33 -6.56 -3.18
C GLU A 254 27.09 -7.86 -2.41
N SER A 255 25.95 -8.55 -2.59
CA SER A 255 25.74 -9.80 -1.87
C SER A 255 26.75 -10.87 -2.30
N SER A 256 27.24 -11.62 -1.31
CA SER A 256 27.99 -12.85 -1.56
C SER A 256 27.05 -14.01 -1.92
N ALA A 257 25.82 -14.00 -1.39
CA ALA A 257 24.79 -14.97 -1.69
C ALA A 257 24.10 -14.75 -3.03
N LYS A 258 23.34 -15.75 -3.47
CA LYS A 258 22.48 -15.70 -4.67
C LYS A 258 21.01 -15.82 -4.29
N VAL A 259 20.16 -15.48 -5.26
CA VAL A 259 18.70 -15.65 -5.19
C VAL A 259 18.30 -17.07 -4.73
N GLU A 260 18.98 -18.09 -5.25
CA GLU A 260 18.70 -19.48 -4.92
C GLU A 260 18.98 -19.82 -3.44
N ASP A 261 20.00 -19.21 -2.84
CA ASP A 261 20.36 -19.44 -1.44
C ASP A 261 19.27 -18.89 -0.51
N VAL A 262 18.75 -17.70 -0.82
CA VAL A 262 17.64 -17.07 -0.09
C VAL A 262 16.39 -17.94 -0.18
N ILE A 263 16.03 -18.41 -1.38
CA ILE A 263 14.84 -19.25 -1.58
C ILE A 263 14.96 -20.57 -0.83
N ALA A 264 16.12 -21.22 -0.88
CA ALA A 264 16.35 -22.49 -0.20
C ALA A 264 16.19 -22.34 1.31
N LYS A 265 16.85 -21.34 1.91
CA LYS A 265 16.81 -21.09 3.35
C LYS A 265 15.44 -20.63 3.83
N ALA A 266 14.74 -19.82 3.05
CA ALA A 266 13.39 -19.39 3.36
C ALA A 266 12.44 -20.58 3.42
N LYS A 267 12.52 -21.51 2.47
CA LYS A 267 11.72 -22.75 2.48
C LYS A 267 12.07 -23.67 3.63
N GLU A 268 13.36 -23.82 3.94
CA GLU A 268 13.82 -24.63 5.07
C GLU A 268 13.20 -24.17 6.40
N HIS A 269 13.12 -22.86 6.62
CA HIS A 269 12.58 -22.28 7.86
C HIS A 269 11.10 -21.87 7.79
N GLY A 270 10.42 -22.13 6.67
CA GLY A 270 9.01 -21.76 6.45
C GLY A 270 8.77 -20.25 6.52
N VAL A 271 9.68 -19.46 5.95
CA VAL A 271 9.60 -18.00 5.88
C VAL A 271 8.96 -17.57 4.56
N THR A 272 7.85 -16.84 4.66
CA THR A 272 7.22 -16.18 3.51
C THR A 272 7.83 -14.80 3.29
N ILE A 273 8.32 -14.51 2.08
CA ILE A 273 9.02 -13.24 1.80
C ILE A 273 8.17 -12.33 0.92
N HIS A 274 7.61 -11.28 1.52
CA HIS A 274 7.06 -10.15 0.78
C HIS A 274 8.19 -9.19 0.42
N VAL A 275 8.20 -8.74 -0.83
CA VAL A 275 9.16 -7.74 -1.32
C VAL A 275 8.40 -6.46 -1.60
N VAL A 276 8.87 -5.35 -1.05
CA VAL A 276 8.40 -4.00 -1.35
C VAL A 276 9.48 -3.30 -2.17
N THR A 277 9.17 -2.96 -3.43
CA THR A 277 10.08 -2.19 -4.28
C THR A 277 9.60 -0.77 -4.45
N TYR A 278 10.53 0.19 -4.52
CA TYR A 278 10.19 1.59 -4.75
C TYR A 278 10.85 2.13 -6.01
N GLY A 279 10.06 2.78 -6.86
CA GLY A 279 10.54 3.43 -8.08
C GLY A 279 10.71 2.49 -9.27
N VAL A 280 11.63 2.83 -10.18
CA VAL A 280 11.94 2.04 -11.38
C VAL A 280 13.10 1.10 -11.07
N SER A 281 12.78 -0.11 -10.65
CA SER A 281 13.73 -1.18 -10.35
C SER A 281 13.52 -2.40 -11.24
N ASN A 282 14.59 -3.15 -11.49
CA ASN A 282 14.51 -4.45 -12.14
C ASN A 282 14.13 -5.50 -11.10
N ASP A 283 12.84 -5.77 -11.01
CA ASP A 283 12.33 -6.61 -9.93
C ASP A 283 12.44 -8.11 -10.22
N ARG A 284 13.12 -8.53 -11.30
CA ARG A 284 13.09 -9.93 -11.75
C ARG A 284 13.52 -10.91 -10.65
N ASP A 285 14.63 -10.63 -10.00
CA ASP A 285 15.25 -11.53 -9.03
C ASP A 285 14.49 -11.50 -7.69
N VAL A 286 14.16 -10.32 -7.19
CA VAL A 286 13.37 -10.18 -5.96
C VAL A 286 11.94 -10.71 -6.12
N LYS A 287 11.34 -10.59 -7.32
CA LYS A 287 10.06 -11.22 -7.63
C LYS A 287 10.17 -12.75 -7.58
N LYS A 288 11.26 -13.32 -8.11
CA LYS A 288 11.50 -14.76 -8.04
C LYS A 288 11.57 -15.26 -6.60
N ILE A 289 12.19 -14.48 -5.69
CA ILE A 289 12.22 -14.78 -4.25
C ILE A 289 10.79 -14.77 -3.67
N ALA A 290 10.04 -13.71 -3.92
CA ALA A 290 8.67 -13.57 -3.43
C ALA A 290 7.77 -14.74 -3.90
N ASP A 291 7.73 -14.97 -5.22
CA ASP A 291 6.90 -16.02 -5.82
C ASP A 291 7.27 -17.42 -5.29
N ALA A 292 8.57 -17.69 -5.07
CA ALA A 292 9.04 -19.00 -4.64
C ALA A 292 8.81 -19.29 -3.15
N THR A 293 8.49 -18.27 -2.34
CA THR A 293 8.31 -18.37 -0.88
C THR A 293 6.86 -18.08 -0.44
N ASP A 294 5.91 -18.18 -1.37
CA ASP A 294 4.49 -17.86 -1.17
C ASP A 294 4.23 -16.39 -0.77
N GLY A 295 5.22 -15.52 -1.01
CA GLY A 295 5.13 -14.09 -0.77
C GLY A 295 4.72 -13.32 -2.01
N ARG A 296 4.82 -11.99 -1.94
CA ARG A 296 4.36 -11.09 -3.02
C ARG A 296 5.28 -9.91 -3.24
N LEU A 297 5.34 -9.44 -4.49
CA LEU A 297 5.99 -8.20 -4.86
C LEU A 297 4.98 -7.03 -4.80
N HIS A 298 5.27 -6.03 -3.97
CA HIS A 298 4.52 -4.80 -3.81
C HIS A 298 5.34 -3.65 -4.40
N LYS A 299 4.98 -3.20 -5.60
CA LYS A 299 5.66 -2.05 -6.24
C LYS A 299 5.02 -0.75 -5.80
N LEU A 300 5.83 0.13 -5.21
CA LEU A 300 5.42 1.45 -4.76
C LEU A 300 6.03 2.52 -5.65
N GLN A 301 5.23 3.54 -5.91
CA GLN A 301 5.64 4.74 -6.64
C GLN A 301 5.65 5.98 -5.75
N ASP A 302 4.92 5.94 -4.62
CA ASP A 302 4.84 7.02 -3.65
C ASP A 302 5.38 6.58 -2.27
N VAL A 303 6.24 7.42 -1.70
CA VAL A 303 6.76 7.25 -0.34
C VAL A 303 5.68 7.37 0.74
N TYR A 304 4.53 7.96 0.41
CA TYR A 304 3.35 8.03 1.28
C TYR A 304 2.50 6.75 1.27
N ASP A 305 2.92 5.70 0.57
CA ASP A 305 2.28 4.37 0.61
C ASP A 305 3.07 3.36 1.47
N PHE A 306 4.21 3.77 2.05
CA PHE A 306 5.05 2.87 2.87
C PHE A 306 4.31 2.38 4.11
N ASP A 307 3.66 3.28 4.83
CA ASP A 307 2.84 2.95 6.00
C ASP A 307 1.70 2.01 5.62
N LYS A 308 1.02 2.29 4.51
CA LYS A 308 -0.10 1.49 4.00
C LYS A 308 0.33 0.06 3.66
N VAL A 309 1.46 -0.11 2.99
CA VAL A 309 1.92 -1.45 2.59
C VAL A 309 2.35 -2.27 3.80
N PHE A 310 3.11 -1.70 4.74
CA PHE A 310 3.62 -2.44 5.89
C PHE A 310 2.50 -2.84 6.84
N LEU A 311 1.61 -1.89 7.15
CA LEU A 311 0.44 -2.16 7.97
C LEU A 311 -0.52 -3.12 7.28
N GLY A 312 -0.70 -2.99 5.96
CA GLY A 312 -1.50 -3.90 5.15
C GLY A 312 -0.98 -5.35 5.19
N ILE A 313 0.33 -5.55 4.99
CA ILE A 313 0.96 -6.89 5.06
C ILE A 313 0.80 -7.48 6.46
N TYR A 314 1.11 -6.69 7.51
CA TYR A 314 1.00 -7.16 8.90
C TYR A 314 -0.44 -7.55 9.27
N ASN A 315 -1.41 -6.66 9.00
CA ASN A 315 -2.80 -6.94 9.33
C ASN A 315 -3.36 -8.12 8.52
N ALA A 316 -2.89 -8.32 7.29
CA ALA A 316 -3.27 -9.47 6.48
C ALA A 316 -2.84 -10.82 7.06
N LEU A 317 -1.85 -10.84 7.97
CA LEU A 317 -1.49 -12.07 8.68
C LEU A 317 -2.62 -12.55 9.58
N ARG A 318 -3.37 -11.62 10.16
CA ARG A 318 -4.45 -11.88 11.11
C ARG A 318 -5.81 -11.89 10.46
N HIS A 319 -6.06 -10.97 9.54
CA HIS A 319 -7.41 -10.74 9.05
C HIS A 319 -7.43 -10.17 7.63
N THR A 320 -8.19 -10.84 6.77
CA THR A 320 -8.38 -10.43 5.38
C THR A 320 -9.80 -10.63 4.92
N TYR A 321 -10.23 -9.77 4.01
CA TYR A 321 -11.39 -9.98 3.16
C TYR A 321 -10.91 -10.42 1.77
N THR A 322 -11.48 -11.51 1.28
CA THR A 322 -11.30 -11.98 -0.11
C THR A 322 -12.57 -11.71 -0.89
N ILE A 323 -12.46 -10.86 -1.91
CA ILE A 323 -13.54 -10.55 -2.86
C ILE A 323 -13.23 -11.27 -4.16
N THR A 324 -14.10 -12.19 -4.55
CA THR A 324 -14.08 -12.83 -5.86
C THR A 324 -15.16 -12.24 -6.75
N VAL A 325 -14.76 -11.75 -7.93
CA VAL A 325 -15.66 -11.21 -8.96
C VAL A 325 -15.57 -12.08 -10.20
N LYS A 326 -16.68 -12.63 -10.68
CA LYS A 326 -16.70 -13.38 -11.96
C LYS A 326 -16.91 -12.41 -13.14
N HIS A 327 -16.07 -12.52 -14.16
CA HIS A 327 -16.16 -11.71 -15.38
C HIS A 327 -16.90 -12.47 -16.47
N ASN A 328 -17.79 -11.80 -17.20
CA ASN A 328 -18.39 -12.34 -18.42
C ASN A 328 -17.61 -11.81 -19.62
N ARG A 329 -17.15 -12.71 -20.51
CA ARG A 329 -16.12 -12.47 -21.54
C ARG A 329 -16.47 -11.46 -22.66
N GLU A 330 -17.66 -10.84 -22.66
CA GLU A 330 -18.21 -10.18 -23.86
C GLU A 330 -17.85 -8.69 -24.08
N LEU A 331 -17.00 -8.06 -23.26
CA LEU A 331 -16.76 -6.61 -23.35
C LEU A 331 -15.28 -6.16 -23.42
N ALA A 332 -14.33 -7.08 -23.60
CA ALA A 332 -12.90 -6.77 -23.44
C ALA A 332 -12.07 -6.72 -24.73
N ASP A 333 -12.69 -6.61 -25.93
CA ASP A 333 -11.96 -6.65 -27.20
C ASP A 333 -12.07 -5.32 -27.98
N GLY A 334 -11.28 -4.34 -27.57
CA GLY A 334 -11.19 -3.11 -28.35
C GLY A 334 -10.40 -1.99 -27.68
N ARG A 335 -9.06 -2.03 -27.82
CA ARG A 335 -8.17 -0.90 -28.17
C ARG A 335 -6.75 -1.10 -27.64
N VAL A 336 -5.86 -1.59 -28.51
CA VAL A 336 -4.42 -1.25 -28.47
C VAL A 336 -3.87 -1.20 -29.91
N GLN A 337 -3.47 -0.02 -30.36
CA GLN A 337 -2.59 0.31 -31.51
C GLN A 337 -2.19 1.78 -31.29
N GLY A 338 -0.96 2.29 -31.38
CA GLY A 338 0.36 1.84 -31.85
C GLY A 338 1.10 3.08 -32.43
N ALA A 339 2.45 3.05 -32.45
CA ALA A 339 3.41 3.90 -33.23
C ALA A 339 3.77 5.33 -32.74
N THR A 340 4.93 5.98 -33.00
CA THR A 340 6.32 5.69 -33.45
C THR A 340 7.13 7.03 -33.32
N MET A 341 8.46 6.98 -33.09
CA MET A 341 9.37 8.13 -32.90
C MET A 341 9.94 8.75 -34.20
N THR A 342 10.30 10.04 -34.17
CA THR A 342 11.35 10.66 -35.03
C THR A 342 12.05 11.83 -34.31
N ALA A 343 13.35 12.01 -34.58
CA ALA A 343 14.28 12.95 -33.93
C ALA A 343 14.84 14.00 -34.92
N ALA A 344 15.24 15.19 -34.44
CA ALA A 344 16.42 15.97 -34.88
C ALA A 344 16.48 17.39 -34.25
N GLY A 345 17.69 17.88 -33.94
CA GLY A 345 18.01 19.33 -33.94
C GLY A 345 18.87 19.84 -32.77
N GLN A 346 20.15 20.18 -33.03
CA GLN A 346 21.09 20.85 -32.10
C GLN A 346 21.01 22.39 -32.17
N GLY A 347 21.39 23.08 -31.09
CA GLY A 347 21.72 24.52 -31.10
C GLY A 347 21.92 25.12 -29.69
N SER A 348 23.01 25.86 -29.49
CA SER A 348 23.64 26.25 -28.21
C SER A 348 23.01 27.46 -27.48
N GLY A 349 23.10 27.47 -26.14
CA GLY A 349 23.07 28.70 -25.32
C GLY A 349 21.78 28.99 -24.53
N SER A 350 21.25 28.05 -23.76
CA SER A 350 20.09 28.21 -22.87
C SER A 350 20.12 27.07 -21.82
N VAL A 351 19.20 27.04 -20.84
CA VAL A 351 19.00 25.88 -19.93
C VAL A 351 19.34 24.60 -20.70
N LYS A 352 20.39 23.87 -20.31
CA LYS A 352 20.96 22.82 -21.17
C LYS A 352 19.90 21.75 -21.40
N THR A 353 19.19 21.87 -22.52
CA THR A 353 18.10 20.99 -22.96
C THR A 353 18.48 19.51 -22.84
N PRO A 354 19.73 19.08 -23.09
CA PRO A 354 20.14 17.69 -22.89
C PRO A 354 20.13 17.22 -21.42
N GLU A 355 20.47 18.06 -20.44
CA GLU A 355 20.51 17.68 -19.01
C GLU A 355 19.09 17.49 -18.45
N VAL A 356 18.16 18.39 -18.80
CA VAL A 356 16.74 18.28 -18.40
C VAL A 356 16.07 17.14 -19.17
N MET A 357 16.29 17.02 -20.49
CA MET A 357 15.67 15.97 -21.30
C MET A 357 16.23 14.56 -21.02
N ALA A 358 17.46 14.44 -20.50
CA ALA A 358 18.00 13.14 -20.05
C ALA A 358 17.24 12.58 -18.83
N MET A 359 16.58 13.44 -18.07
CA MET A 359 15.80 13.10 -16.87
C MET A 359 14.29 12.95 -17.16
N MET A 360 13.87 13.15 -18.41
CA MET A 360 12.47 13.07 -18.84
C MET A 360 12.18 11.77 -19.61
N PRO A 361 10.97 11.19 -19.46
CA PRO A 361 10.55 10.07 -20.29
C PRO A 361 10.42 10.50 -21.75
N LYS A 362 11.10 9.77 -22.65
CA LYS A 362 11.13 10.08 -24.09
C LYS A 362 9.75 9.82 -24.72
N GLY A 363 9.21 10.80 -25.45
CA GLY A 363 8.04 10.63 -26.33
C GLY A 363 6.80 11.48 -26.03
N ARG A 364 6.74 12.21 -24.90
CA ARG A 364 5.57 13.03 -24.51
C ARG A 364 5.85 14.52 -24.27
N VAL A 365 7.08 14.94 -24.55
CA VAL A 365 7.57 16.29 -24.29
C VAL A 365 7.97 16.94 -25.61
N THR A 366 7.38 18.10 -25.91
CA THR A 366 7.80 18.96 -27.03
C THR A 366 8.41 20.24 -26.48
N VAL A 367 9.65 20.53 -26.86
CA VAL A 367 10.36 21.75 -26.44
C VAL A 367 10.10 22.85 -27.46
N ALA A 368 9.63 24.01 -27.02
CA ALA A 368 9.46 25.18 -27.89
C ALA A 368 10.71 26.06 -27.86
N ASN A 369 11.19 26.48 -29.03
CA ASN A 369 12.26 27.49 -29.13
C ASN A 369 11.67 28.89 -28.96
N ALA A 370 11.98 29.53 -27.84
CA ALA A 370 11.59 30.91 -27.57
C ALA A 370 12.81 31.82 -27.37
N PRO A 371 12.73 33.12 -27.72
CA PRO A 371 13.85 34.05 -27.68
C PRO A 371 14.09 34.65 -26.28
N PHE A 372 13.86 33.89 -25.19
CA PHE A 372 14.11 34.32 -23.81
C PHE A 372 14.85 33.23 -23.02
N ASP A 373 15.48 33.63 -21.91
CA ASP A 373 16.29 32.76 -21.04
C ASP A 373 15.43 31.77 -20.21
N GLY A 374 14.84 30.78 -20.87
CA GLY A 374 14.04 29.73 -20.24
C GLY A 374 13.76 28.53 -21.16
N LEU A 375 13.40 27.39 -20.55
CA LEU A 375 13.01 26.16 -21.26
C LEU A 375 11.49 26.02 -21.24
N ILE A 376 10.87 25.99 -22.42
CA ILE A 376 9.42 25.74 -22.54
C ILE A 376 9.21 24.29 -22.94
N MET A 377 8.45 23.56 -22.14
CA MET A 377 8.01 22.20 -22.41
C MET A 377 6.50 22.14 -22.51
N ASN A 378 5.99 21.81 -23.69
CA ASN A 378 4.59 21.45 -23.89
C ASN A 378 4.43 19.95 -23.65
N VAL A 379 3.61 19.60 -22.67
CA VAL A 379 3.42 18.23 -22.18
C VAL A 379 1.97 17.82 -22.33
N ASP A 380 1.77 16.68 -22.95
CA ASP A 380 0.45 16.07 -23.09
C ASP A 380 0.10 15.30 -21.80
N LEU A 381 -0.64 15.95 -20.91
CA LEU A 381 -1.15 15.38 -19.66
C LEU A 381 -2.62 15.03 -19.82
N ALA A 382 -2.97 13.78 -19.53
CA ALA A 382 -4.33 13.33 -19.34
C ALA A 382 -4.79 13.70 -17.93
N PHE A 383 -6.06 14.07 -17.80
CA PHE A 383 -6.70 14.39 -16.54
C PHE A 383 -7.95 13.54 -16.40
N MET A 384 -8.28 13.14 -15.18
CA MET A 384 -9.49 12.38 -14.90
C MET A 384 -10.72 13.28 -15.10
N ASP A 385 -11.68 12.83 -15.90
CA ASP A 385 -12.81 13.65 -16.36
C ASP A 385 -13.66 14.24 -15.23
N GLN A 386 -13.70 13.58 -14.07
CA GLN A 386 -14.55 14.00 -12.94
C GLN A 386 -13.79 14.75 -11.83
N SER A 387 -12.58 14.34 -11.46
CA SER A 387 -11.84 14.94 -10.35
C SER A 387 -10.89 16.07 -10.77
N HIS A 388 -10.61 16.21 -12.08
CA HIS A 388 -9.62 17.14 -12.63
C HIS A 388 -8.18 16.85 -12.15
N ASP A 389 -7.98 15.73 -11.45
CA ASP A 389 -6.65 15.26 -11.06
C ASP A 389 -5.89 14.74 -12.27
N VAL A 390 -4.57 14.78 -12.17
CA VAL A 390 -3.68 14.24 -13.19
C VAL A 390 -3.88 12.72 -13.25
N SER A 391 -3.98 12.20 -14.47
CA SER A 391 -4.06 10.75 -14.71
C SER A 391 -2.87 10.04 -14.04
N PRO A 392 -3.08 8.90 -13.37
CA PRO A 392 -1.99 8.12 -12.77
C PRO A 392 -0.84 7.80 -13.74
N ASP A 393 -1.16 7.60 -15.02
CA ASP A 393 -0.17 7.31 -16.08
C ASP A 393 0.80 8.47 -16.34
N ASP A 394 0.43 9.69 -15.94
CA ASP A 394 1.18 10.93 -16.16
C ASP A 394 1.91 11.44 -14.93
N VAL A 395 1.67 10.82 -13.78
CA VAL A 395 2.36 11.12 -12.52
C VAL A 395 3.88 10.89 -12.63
N PRO A 396 4.40 9.82 -13.24
CA PRO A 396 5.85 9.62 -13.38
C PRO A 396 6.57 10.75 -14.14
N LEU A 397 5.88 11.37 -15.11
CA LEU A 397 6.42 12.51 -15.85
C LEU A 397 6.47 13.77 -14.98
N LEU A 398 5.46 14.00 -14.15
CA LEU A 398 5.48 15.09 -13.18
C LEU A 398 6.52 14.85 -12.07
N ASP A 399 6.80 13.60 -11.71
CA ASP A 399 7.87 13.25 -10.78
C ASP A 399 9.25 13.52 -11.38
N SER A 400 9.45 13.29 -12.68
CA SER A 400 10.65 13.74 -13.41
C SER A 400 10.79 15.26 -13.36
N ILE A 401 9.70 16.02 -13.58
CA ILE A 401 9.69 17.48 -13.46
C ILE A 401 10.03 17.92 -12.03
N ALA A 402 9.44 17.29 -11.02
CA ALA A 402 9.73 17.58 -9.62
C ALA A 402 11.19 17.30 -9.27
N THR A 403 11.75 16.19 -9.76
CA THR A 403 13.15 15.81 -9.56
C THR A 403 14.10 16.86 -10.16
N VAL A 404 13.83 17.34 -11.37
CA VAL A 404 14.60 18.44 -11.98
C VAL A 404 14.53 19.70 -11.13
N MET A 405 13.33 20.08 -10.66
CA MET A 405 13.14 21.27 -9.81
C MET A 405 13.82 21.16 -8.45
N ILE A 406 13.93 19.96 -7.89
CA ILE A 406 14.61 19.73 -6.62
C ILE A 406 16.13 19.73 -6.80
N GLN A 407 16.64 19.07 -7.84
CA GLN A 407 18.09 18.99 -8.10
C GLN A 407 18.68 20.32 -8.58
N LYS A 408 17.92 21.11 -9.33
CA LYS A 408 18.33 22.42 -9.84
C LYS A 408 17.65 23.51 -9.01
N GLY A 409 18.26 23.82 -7.86
CA GLY A 409 17.72 24.78 -6.88
C GLY A 409 17.57 26.22 -7.39
N ASP A 410 18.20 26.55 -8.52
CA ASP A 410 18.20 27.85 -9.21
C ASP A 410 17.08 27.98 -10.25
N LEU A 411 16.21 26.98 -10.41
CA LEU A 411 15.09 27.04 -11.37
C LEU A 411 13.77 27.48 -10.71
N ALA A 412 12.96 28.25 -11.43
CA ALA A 412 11.56 28.47 -11.17
C ALA A 412 10.71 27.80 -12.27
N LEU A 413 9.47 27.43 -11.93
CA LEU A 413 8.55 26.75 -12.83
C LEU A 413 7.22 27.51 -12.91
N GLU A 414 6.83 27.87 -14.13
CA GLU A 414 5.49 28.35 -14.41
C GLU A 414 4.70 27.26 -15.14
N ILE A 415 3.48 27.01 -14.69
CA ILE A 415 2.54 26.07 -15.29
C ILE A 415 1.46 26.88 -15.98
N LEU A 416 1.38 26.79 -17.30
CA LEU A 416 0.39 27.47 -18.11
C LEU A 416 -0.59 26.44 -18.67
N ASN A 417 -1.88 26.70 -18.46
CA ASN A 417 -2.95 25.95 -19.08
C ASN A 417 -3.88 26.95 -19.79
N SER A 418 -3.77 27.04 -21.12
CA SER A 418 -4.53 27.98 -21.96
C SER A 418 -5.16 27.26 -23.15
N ASN A 419 -6.29 27.77 -23.63
CA ASN A 419 -6.93 27.33 -24.87
C ASN A 419 -7.06 28.53 -25.80
N THR A 420 -6.35 28.53 -26.93
CA THR A 420 -6.39 29.62 -27.92
C THR A 420 -7.43 29.38 -29.02
N ALA A 421 -8.18 28.27 -28.98
CA ALA A 421 -8.99 27.79 -30.11
C ALA A 421 -10.51 28.02 -30.00
N GLY A 422 -11.02 28.84 -29.08
CA GLY A 422 -12.46 29.12 -29.03
C GLY A 422 -12.87 30.06 -27.90
N HIS A 423 -14.06 30.65 -28.03
CA HIS A 423 -14.66 31.60 -27.08
C HIS A 423 -14.52 31.11 -25.62
N GLU A 424 -13.87 31.93 -24.78
CA GLU A 424 -13.73 31.67 -23.35
C GLU A 424 -15.07 31.85 -22.64
N ASN A 425 -15.58 30.78 -22.03
CA ASN A 425 -16.72 30.81 -21.12
C ASN A 425 -16.18 30.61 -19.68
N ASP A 426 -16.82 31.21 -18.67
CA ASP A 426 -16.31 31.21 -17.28
C ASP A 426 -16.12 29.81 -16.69
N GLU A 427 -16.97 28.84 -17.07
CA GLU A 427 -16.85 27.43 -16.64
C GLU A 427 -15.58 26.74 -17.18
N ASN A 428 -15.17 27.07 -18.40
CA ASN A 428 -13.97 26.50 -19.05
C ASN A 428 -12.68 27.06 -18.42
N SER A 429 -12.70 28.32 -18.00
CA SER A 429 -11.58 28.98 -17.29
C SER A 429 -11.38 28.38 -15.89
N ALA A 430 -12.46 28.15 -15.14
CA ALA A 430 -12.41 27.50 -13.83
C ALA A 430 -11.87 26.06 -13.90
N PHE A 431 -12.23 25.33 -14.95
CA PHE A 431 -11.74 23.98 -15.22
C PHE A 431 -10.22 23.93 -15.46
N MET A 432 -9.70 24.85 -16.27
CA MET A 432 -8.26 24.97 -16.54
C MET A 432 -7.47 25.39 -15.30
N HIS A 433 -8.04 26.26 -14.46
CA HIS A 433 -7.43 26.66 -13.20
C HIS A 433 -7.27 25.48 -12.24
N ARG A 434 -8.31 24.64 -12.09
CA ARG A 434 -8.25 23.42 -11.27
C ARG A 434 -7.18 22.44 -11.73
N ARG A 435 -7.04 22.23 -13.04
CA ARG A 435 -6.01 21.34 -13.61
C ARG A 435 -4.59 21.87 -13.36
N ALA A 436 -4.35 23.16 -13.57
CA ALA A 436 -3.04 23.76 -13.31
C ALA A 436 -2.69 23.73 -11.80
N GLN A 437 -3.68 23.92 -10.93
CA GLN A 437 -3.52 23.77 -9.48
C GLN A 437 -3.24 22.31 -9.08
N ALA A 438 -3.92 21.33 -9.66
CA ALA A 438 -3.68 19.91 -9.38
C ALA A 438 -2.23 19.50 -9.70
N VAL A 439 -1.71 19.97 -10.84
CA VAL A 439 -0.29 19.77 -11.21
C VAL A 439 0.64 20.47 -10.22
N ARG A 440 0.37 21.72 -9.86
CA ARG A 440 1.17 22.49 -8.89
C ARG A 440 1.22 21.81 -7.52
N ASP A 441 0.06 21.40 -7.01
CA ASP A 441 -0.07 20.79 -5.70
C ASP A 441 0.61 19.42 -5.67
N LEU A 442 0.55 18.66 -6.77
CA LEU A 442 1.31 17.44 -6.94
C LEU A 442 2.82 17.73 -6.83
N LEU A 443 3.35 18.70 -7.58
CA LEU A 443 4.78 19.04 -7.53
C LEU A 443 5.23 19.54 -6.14
N ILE A 444 4.39 20.30 -5.44
CA ILE A 444 4.64 20.71 -4.05
C ILE A 444 4.66 19.49 -3.12
N ARG A 445 3.71 18.56 -3.26
CA ARG A 445 3.68 17.29 -2.50
C ARG A 445 4.92 16.43 -2.76
N ARG A 446 5.53 16.54 -3.94
CA ARG A 446 6.82 15.90 -4.29
C ARG A 446 8.06 16.61 -3.73
N GLY A 447 7.90 17.76 -3.07
CA GLY A 447 8.99 18.44 -2.36
C GLY A 447 9.56 19.66 -3.08
N VAL A 448 8.96 20.09 -4.19
CA VAL A 448 9.35 21.35 -4.83
C VAL A 448 8.86 22.53 -3.97
N PRO A 449 9.71 23.52 -3.60
CA PRO A 449 9.27 24.65 -2.79
C PRO A 449 8.16 25.45 -3.48
N ALA A 450 7.06 25.68 -2.77
CA ALA A 450 5.87 26.37 -3.32
C ALA A 450 6.18 27.79 -3.84
N ALA A 451 7.20 28.46 -3.30
CA ALA A 451 7.67 29.77 -3.76
C ALA A 451 8.30 29.74 -5.16
N ARG A 452 8.70 28.56 -5.65
CA ARG A 452 9.36 28.35 -6.95
C ARG A 452 8.40 27.84 -8.03
N ILE A 453 7.11 27.66 -7.70
CA ILE A 453 6.10 27.17 -8.65
C ILE A 453 4.92 28.15 -8.71
N GLN A 454 4.67 28.67 -9.90
CA GLN A 454 3.51 29.49 -10.20
C GLN A 454 2.63 28.78 -11.22
N SER A 455 1.32 28.93 -11.10
CA SER A 455 0.35 28.32 -12.01
C SER A 455 -0.62 29.38 -12.51
N TYR A 456 -0.76 29.50 -13.82
CA TYR A 456 -1.63 30.45 -14.49
C TYR A 456 -2.60 29.72 -15.42
N ALA A 457 -3.85 30.18 -15.47
CA ALA A 457 -4.90 29.60 -16.31
C ALA A 457 -5.79 30.69 -16.93
N GLY A 458 -6.42 30.37 -18.07
CA GLY A 458 -7.37 31.26 -18.77
C GLY A 458 -6.77 32.63 -19.13
N LYS A 459 -7.51 33.71 -18.87
CA LYS A 459 -7.09 35.10 -19.15
C LYS A 459 -5.73 35.47 -18.54
N SER A 460 -5.43 34.96 -17.34
CA SER A 460 -4.14 35.20 -16.67
C SER A 460 -3.00 34.44 -17.33
N ALA A 461 -3.26 33.27 -17.91
CA ALA A 461 -2.28 32.60 -18.76
C ALA A 461 -2.07 33.44 -20.01
N SER A 462 -3.13 33.85 -20.73
CA SER A 462 -3.05 34.59 -22.01
C SER A 462 -2.31 35.94 -21.98
N ALA A 463 -2.14 36.53 -20.80
CA ALA A 463 -1.39 37.76 -20.60
C ALA A 463 0.14 37.54 -20.52
N SER A 464 0.61 36.29 -20.37
CA SER A 464 2.03 35.98 -20.33
C SER A 464 2.66 36.08 -21.74
N PRO A 465 3.84 36.74 -21.89
CA PRO A 465 4.52 36.87 -23.17
C PRO A 465 4.98 35.52 -23.76
N VAL A 466 4.94 34.46 -22.96
CA VAL A 466 5.35 33.09 -23.31
C VAL A 466 4.21 32.28 -23.97
N VAL A 467 2.95 32.72 -23.83
CA VAL A 467 1.74 32.01 -24.31
C VAL A 467 1.75 31.72 -25.80
N ARG A 468 2.36 32.59 -26.60
CA ARG A 468 2.48 32.38 -28.06
C ARG A 468 3.30 31.14 -28.44
N TYR A 469 4.03 30.56 -27.49
CA TYR A 469 4.79 29.30 -27.62
C TYR A 469 4.12 28.12 -26.90
N ALA A 470 2.99 28.35 -26.23
CA ALA A 470 2.19 27.32 -25.56
C ALA A 470 1.30 26.60 -26.59
N ASP A 471 1.21 25.27 -26.47
CA ASP A 471 0.26 24.48 -27.25
C ASP A 471 -1.12 24.53 -26.55
N PRO A 472 -2.17 25.02 -27.22
CA PRO A 472 -3.48 25.26 -26.61
C PRO A 472 -4.24 24.00 -26.19
N LYS A 473 -3.72 22.81 -26.52
CA LYS A 473 -4.30 21.52 -26.12
C LYS A 473 -3.48 20.82 -25.04
N LYS A 474 -2.33 21.39 -24.62
CA LYS A 474 -1.38 20.74 -23.72
C LYS A 474 -1.14 21.60 -22.49
N THR A 475 -0.56 20.99 -21.46
CA THR A 475 -0.05 21.75 -20.31
C THR A 475 1.35 22.23 -20.65
N THR A 476 1.58 23.54 -20.55
CA THR A 476 2.88 24.14 -20.85
C THR A 476 3.63 24.42 -19.55
N PHE A 477 4.82 23.88 -19.44
CA PHE A 477 5.76 24.16 -18.35
C PHE A 477 6.84 25.09 -18.85
N VAL A 478 7.09 26.18 -18.13
CA VAL A 478 8.14 27.14 -18.44
C VAL A 478 9.13 27.15 -17.29
N PHE A 479 10.35 26.70 -17.55
CA PHE A 479 11.44 26.71 -16.60
C PHE A 479 12.27 27.96 -16.83
N THR A 480 12.43 28.77 -15.80
CA THR A 480 13.27 29.98 -15.83
C THR A 480 14.35 29.87 -14.77
N LYS A 481 15.48 30.54 -14.98
CA LYS A 481 16.51 30.64 -13.95
C LYS A 481 16.18 31.81 -13.02
N MET A 482 16.22 31.58 -11.72
CA MET A 482 16.18 32.62 -10.67
C MET A 482 17.56 33.26 -10.54
#